data_AF-A0A6B3N151-F1
#
_entry.id   AF-A0A6B3N151-F1
#
_cell.length_a   1.000
_cell.length_b   1.000
_cell.length_c   1.000
_cell.angle_alpha   90.00
_cell.angle_beta   90.00
_cell.angle_gamma   90.00
#
_symmetry.space_group_name_H-M   'P 1'
#
loop_
_entity.id
_entity.type
_entity.pdbx_description
1 polymer ?
#
loop_
_entity_poly.entity_id
_entity_poly.type
_entity_poly.pdbx_seq_one_letter_code
_entity_poly.pdbx_strand_id
1 'polypeptide(L)'
;LKRSSNISKSDLDCIGIIHQCGSHLLTLINDILDLSKIEARKLKLHKSDIHFYSFLMGVVEICRIRAQEKSISFIYHADPQLPVAIYGDEKRLRQVLINLLGNAIKFTETGSVTFQVSLIGSSLNGDRSHTIRFKIEDTGVGMTPEQLKKIFLPFEQVGDTKKQSEGTGLGLAISMKIISLMGSEIKVESTLGEGSQFWLDLELAIATESLEQETVVDSSNIVGIKGKPPTTLIVDDHLNNRSLLINLLESIGFRCFKASNGKEGYQQATEIKPDLILTDIVMPIMDGLEMIGAIRKSQQLPNVVIMVVSTSAFETDIENSIKAGADALLSKPINMDYLFNQLQKYLKIDWFYEANNHLESINTENLPLETDEILPPPAEVIEKLFELAKRGNIHGIEKTVLELEQRDKKFGPFANELRQLATSFQVKQIR
;
A
#
# COMPACT_ATOMS: atom_id res chain seq x y z
N LEU A 1 19.79 15.95 23.95
CA LEU A 1 20.68 16.83 23.16
C LEU A 1 19.91 17.56 22.04
N LYS A 2 19.26 16.90 21.07
CA LYS A 2 18.47 17.58 20.01
C LYS A 2 17.32 18.52 20.48
N ARG A 3 16.90 18.44 21.74
CA ARG A 3 15.85 19.30 22.34
C ARG A 3 16.41 20.48 23.15
N SER A 4 17.73 20.68 23.17
CA SER A 4 18.40 21.73 23.94
C SER A 4 18.46 23.03 23.14
N SER A 5 18.01 24.14 23.72
CA SER A 5 17.87 25.45 23.07
C SER A 5 19.17 26.22 22.78
N ASN A 6 20.35 25.64 23.06
CA ASN A 6 21.67 26.31 23.01
C ASN A 6 22.73 25.52 22.22
N ILE A 7 22.35 24.78 21.18
CA ILE A 7 23.30 23.99 20.38
C ILE A 7 23.70 24.76 19.12
N SER A 8 25.00 24.94 18.90
CA SER A 8 25.52 25.59 17.69
C SER A 8 25.27 24.71 16.45
N LYS A 9 25.22 25.31 15.26
CA LYS A 9 25.01 24.56 14.01
C LYS A 9 26.07 23.48 13.80
N SER A 10 27.32 23.76 14.17
CA SER A 10 28.44 22.80 14.15
C SER A 10 28.24 21.62 15.11
N ASP A 11 27.64 21.84 16.27
CA ASP A 11 27.38 20.77 17.24
C ASP A 11 26.22 19.88 16.80
N LEU A 12 25.20 20.44 16.12
CA LEU A 12 24.13 19.65 15.50
C LEU A 12 24.66 18.75 14.37
N ASP A 13 25.58 19.26 13.55
CA ASP A 13 26.24 18.48 12.49
C ASP A 13 27.08 17.34 13.11
N CYS A 14 27.84 17.63 14.17
CA CYS A 14 28.60 16.61 14.92
C CYS A 14 27.69 15.53 15.52
N ILE A 15 26.55 15.90 16.10
CA ILE A 15 25.54 14.95 16.61
C ILE A 15 24.96 14.11 15.46
N GLY A 16 24.72 14.72 14.31
CA GLY A 16 24.28 14.03 13.09
C GLY A 16 25.29 12.96 12.65
N ILE A 17 26.57 13.33 12.57
CA ILE A 17 27.67 12.43 12.22
C ILE A 17 27.78 11.29 13.24
N ILE A 18 27.75 11.56 14.55
CA ILE A 18 27.82 10.53 15.59
C ILE A 18 26.64 9.55 15.46
N HIS A 19 25.43 10.06 15.26
CA HIS A 19 24.24 9.22 15.08
C HIS A 19 24.34 8.34 13.83
N GLN A 20 24.83 8.91 12.72
CA GLN A 20 25.03 8.18 11.47
C GLN A 20 26.09 7.09 11.60
N CYS A 21 27.22 7.40 12.23
CA CYS A 21 28.26 6.41 12.56
C CYS A 21 27.74 5.31 13.48
N GLY A 22 26.95 5.66 14.51
CA GLY A 22 26.35 4.69 15.43
C GLY A 22 25.33 3.76 14.74
N SER A 23 24.47 4.31 13.89
CA SER A 23 23.52 3.54 13.08
C SER A 23 24.22 2.62 12.08
N HIS A 24 25.30 3.11 11.45
CA HIS A 24 26.11 2.31 10.53
C HIS A 24 26.80 1.14 11.25
N LEU A 25 27.38 1.37 12.43
CA LEU A 25 28.00 0.32 13.24
C LEU A 25 26.97 -0.72 13.72
N LEU A 26 25.79 -0.29 14.13
CA LEU A 26 24.71 -1.18 14.54
C LEU A 26 24.26 -2.08 13.37
N THR A 27 24.18 -1.51 12.16
CA THR A 27 23.87 -2.25 10.93
C THR A 27 24.95 -3.31 10.66
N LEU A 28 26.24 -2.94 10.72
CA LEU A 28 27.36 -3.87 10.58
C LEU A 28 27.31 -5.03 11.58
N ILE A 29 27.05 -4.73 12.85
CA ILE A 29 26.94 -5.75 13.91
C ILE A 29 25.77 -6.69 13.61
N ASN A 30 24.61 -6.14 13.25
CA ASN A 30 23.43 -6.94 12.92
C ASN A 30 23.67 -7.82 11.68
N ASP A 31 24.31 -7.29 10.64
CA ASP A 31 24.65 -8.04 9.42
C ASP A 31 25.61 -9.20 9.73
N ILE A 32 26.65 -8.95 10.52
CA ILE A 32 27.61 -9.99 10.94
C ILE A 32 26.93 -11.05 11.81
N LEU A 33 26.04 -10.65 12.73
CA LEU A 33 25.28 -11.57 13.55
C LEU A 33 24.31 -12.42 12.72
N ASP A 34 23.64 -11.83 11.74
CA ASP A 34 22.77 -12.56 10.82
C ASP A 34 23.58 -13.56 9.98
N LEU A 35 24.72 -13.15 9.43
CA LEU A 35 25.63 -14.06 8.71
C LEU A 35 26.14 -15.20 9.59
N SER A 36 26.54 -14.91 10.84
CA SER A 36 26.99 -15.92 11.80
C SER A 36 25.88 -16.91 12.15
N LYS A 37 24.64 -16.43 12.34
CA LYS A 37 23.48 -17.30 12.59
C LYS A 37 23.15 -18.18 11.39
N ILE A 38 23.30 -17.64 10.19
CA ILE A 38 23.14 -18.34 8.92
C ILE A 38 24.15 -19.48 8.79
N GLU A 39 25.45 -19.19 8.96
CA GLU A 39 26.53 -20.18 8.81
C GLU A 39 26.44 -21.29 9.86
N ALA A 40 26.05 -20.93 11.08
CA ALA A 40 25.79 -21.89 12.16
C ALA A 40 24.50 -22.72 11.98
N ARG A 41 23.75 -22.56 10.87
CA ARG A 41 22.42 -23.16 10.64
C ARG A 41 21.40 -22.88 11.75
N LYS A 42 21.56 -21.75 12.45
CA LYS A 42 20.70 -21.30 13.56
C LYS A 42 19.61 -20.34 13.12
N LEU A 43 19.66 -19.84 11.88
CA LEU A 43 18.60 -18.99 11.36
C LEU A 43 17.36 -19.84 11.07
N LYS A 44 16.28 -19.58 11.81
CA LYS A 44 14.96 -20.17 11.62
C LYS A 44 14.01 -19.11 11.10
N LEU A 45 13.14 -19.49 10.17
CA LEU A 45 12.04 -18.64 9.71
C LEU A 45 10.93 -18.65 10.76
N HIS A 46 10.42 -17.47 11.07
CA HIS A 46 9.27 -17.28 11.95
C HIS A 46 8.07 -16.89 11.08
N LYS A 47 7.30 -17.89 10.65
CA LYS A 47 6.16 -17.68 9.76
C LYS A 47 4.93 -17.24 10.55
N SER A 48 4.22 -16.25 10.03
CA SER A 48 2.94 -15.74 10.54
C SER A 48 2.04 -15.34 9.38
N ASP A 49 0.77 -15.08 9.68
CA ASP A 49 -0.14 -14.46 8.72
C ASP A 49 0.29 -13.02 8.45
N ILE A 50 0.28 -12.63 7.18
CA ILE A 50 0.70 -11.30 6.71
C ILE A 50 -0.41 -10.76 5.82
N HIS A 51 -0.97 -9.61 6.16
CA HIS A 51 -1.82 -8.86 5.24
C HIS A 51 -0.96 -8.28 4.11
N PHE A 52 -1.04 -8.88 2.93
CA PHE A 52 -0.01 -8.77 1.91
C PHE A 52 0.08 -7.35 1.33
N TYR A 53 -1.07 -6.71 1.12
CA TYR A 53 -1.13 -5.33 0.63
C TYR A 53 -0.48 -4.33 1.59
N SER A 54 -0.81 -4.38 2.89
CA SER A 54 -0.22 -3.49 3.90
C SER A 54 1.29 -3.72 4.03
N PHE A 55 1.71 -4.97 3.94
CA PHE A 55 3.12 -5.33 3.92
C PHE A 55 3.88 -4.66 2.77
N LEU A 56 3.40 -4.84 1.53
CA LEU A 56 4.00 -4.28 0.32
C LEU A 56 4.07 -2.76 0.38
N MET A 57 2.99 -2.13 0.84
CA MET A 57 2.91 -0.68 0.91
C MET A 57 3.85 -0.09 1.95
N GLY A 58 4.06 -0.76 3.08
CA GLY A 58 5.09 -0.37 4.04
C GLY A 58 6.51 -0.40 3.43
N VAL A 59 6.79 -1.34 2.53
CA VAL A 59 8.07 -1.38 1.80
C VAL A 59 8.15 -0.24 0.77
N VAL A 60 7.07 -0.04 0.01
CA VAL A 60 6.97 1.01 -1.03
C VAL A 60 7.20 2.39 -0.44
N GLU A 61 6.60 2.71 0.71
CA GLU A 61 6.67 4.06 1.27
C GLU A 61 8.09 4.39 1.77
N ILE A 62 8.76 3.45 2.43
CA ILE A 62 10.17 3.60 2.83
C ILE A 62 11.05 3.88 1.61
N CYS A 63 10.81 3.16 0.51
CA CYS A 63 11.58 3.30 -0.72
C CYS A 63 11.26 4.60 -1.46
N ARG A 64 9.99 5.02 -1.45
CA ARG A 64 9.54 6.29 -2.05
C ARG A 64 10.21 7.49 -1.40
N ILE A 65 10.29 7.53 -0.07
CA ILE A 65 10.96 8.61 0.67
C ILE A 65 12.44 8.69 0.23
N ARG A 66 13.15 7.55 0.23
CA ARG A 66 14.57 7.50 -0.19
C ARG A 66 14.76 7.92 -1.65
N ALA A 67 13.85 7.54 -2.53
CA ALA A 67 13.86 7.92 -3.93
C ALA A 67 13.64 9.44 -4.11
N GLN A 68 12.70 10.02 -3.35
CA GLN A 68 12.43 11.47 -3.34
C GLN A 68 13.63 12.28 -2.84
N GLU A 69 14.30 11.85 -1.77
CA GLU A 69 15.53 12.47 -1.27
C GLU A 69 16.63 12.53 -2.34
N LYS A 70 16.65 11.52 -3.23
CA LYS A 70 17.56 11.45 -4.39
C LYS A 70 17.01 12.04 -5.69
N SER A 71 15.79 12.56 -5.68
CA SER A 71 15.11 13.08 -6.87
C SER A 71 15.01 12.07 -8.03
N ILE A 72 14.87 10.78 -7.73
CA ILE A 72 14.62 9.72 -8.72
C ILE A 72 13.14 9.31 -8.68
N SER A 73 12.61 8.87 -9.82
CA SER A 73 11.22 8.42 -9.89
C SER A 73 11.07 7.02 -9.31
N PHE A 74 10.10 6.81 -8.42
CA PHE A 74 9.79 5.48 -7.88
C PHE A 74 8.39 5.04 -8.33
N ILE A 75 8.33 3.95 -9.09
CA ILE A 75 7.10 3.43 -9.70
C ILE A 75 6.78 2.10 -9.04
N TYR A 76 5.51 1.91 -8.67
CA TYR A 76 5.04 0.66 -8.07
C TYR A 76 3.84 0.12 -8.86
N HIS A 77 3.89 -1.16 -9.20
CA HIS A 77 2.80 -1.89 -9.82
C HIS A 77 2.53 -3.19 -9.07
N ALA A 78 1.27 -3.46 -8.80
CA ALA A 78 0.81 -4.70 -8.19
C ALA A 78 -0.29 -5.30 -9.05
N ASP A 79 -0.25 -6.63 -9.19
CA ASP A 79 -1.30 -7.38 -9.86
C ASP A 79 -2.61 -7.35 -9.03
N PRO A 80 -3.78 -7.07 -9.63
CA PRO A 80 -5.05 -7.11 -8.92
C PRO A 80 -5.40 -8.48 -8.31
N GLN A 81 -4.80 -9.56 -8.82
CA GLN A 81 -5.09 -10.93 -8.37
C GLN A 81 -4.23 -11.39 -7.19
N LEU A 82 -3.46 -10.50 -6.55
CA LEU A 82 -2.66 -10.86 -5.39
C LEU A 82 -3.56 -11.25 -4.20
N PRO A 83 -3.15 -12.26 -3.41
CA PRO A 83 -3.93 -12.69 -2.25
C PRO A 83 -3.95 -11.61 -1.16
N VAL A 84 -5.07 -11.52 -0.44
CA VAL A 84 -5.23 -10.56 0.68
C VAL A 84 -4.26 -10.87 1.81
N ALA A 85 -4.09 -12.15 2.14
CA ALA A 85 -3.19 -12.60 3.17
C ALA A 85 -2.32 -13.77 2.71
N ILE A 86 -1.05 -13.75 3.13
CA ILE A 86 -0.05 -14.77 2.87
C ILE A 86 0.54 -15.27 4.18
N TYR A 87 1.01 -16.51 4.21
CA TYR A 87 1.71 -17.08 5.34
C TYR A 87 3.22 -17.10 5.08
N GLY A 88 3.98 -16.34 5.86
CA GLY A 88 5.41 -16.15 5.63
C GLY A 88 6.15 -15.45 6.77
N ASP A 89 7.46 -15.30 6.64
CA ASP A 89 8.25 -14.51 7.59
C ASP A 89 8.32 -13.06 7.13
N GLU A 90 7.44 -12.22 7.70
CA GLU A 90 7.30 -10.81 7.33
C GLU A 90 8.62 -10.04 7.46
N LYS A 91 9.31 -10.23 8.58
CA LYS A 91 10.54 -9.51 8.90
C LYS A 91 11.64 -9.83 7.90
N ARG A 92 11.80 -11.11 7.56
CA ARG A 92 12.83 -11.56 6.61
C ARG A 92 12.49 -11.17 5.17
N LEU A 93 11.22 -11.27 4.77
CA LEU A 93 10.80 -10.80 3.45
C LEU A 93 10.99 -9.29 3.30
N ARG A 94 10.60 -8.51 4.31
CA ARG A 94 10.82 -7.05 4.36
C ARG A 94 12.29 -6.69 4.22
N GLN A 95 13.16 -7.40 4.94
CA GLN A 95 14.61 -7.20 4.90
C GLN A 95 15.16 -7.39 3.48
N VAL A 96 14.76 -8.46 2.79
CA VAL A 96 15.20 -8.73 1.41
C VAL A 96 14.72 -7.62 0.47
N LEU A 97 13.43 -7.28 0.50
CA LEU A 97 12.87 -6.28 -0.42
C LEU A 97 13.47 -4.88 -0.20
N ILE A 98 13.63 -4.45 1.06
CA ILE A 98 14.27 -3.17 1.38
C ILE A 98 15.74 -3.16 0.94
N ASN A 99 16.45 -4.27 1.05
CA ASN A 99 17.84 -4.36 0.60
C ASN A 99 17.94 -4.25 -0.94
N LEU A 100 17.11 -4.98 -1.68
CA LEU A 100 17.10 -4.94 -3.15
C LEU A 100 16.67 -3.56 -3.69
N LEU A 101 15.54 -3.03 -3.22
CA LEU A 101 15.06 -1.70 -3.61
C LEU A 101 16.00 -0.58 -3.15
N GLY A 102 16.60 -0.74 -1.96
CA GLY A 102 17.61 0.17 -1.45
C GLY A 102 18.84 0.24 -2.36
N ASN A 103 19.31 -0.90 -2.86
CA ASN A 103 20.41 -0.96 -3.82
C ASN A 103 20.02 -0.29 -5.15
N ALA A 104 18.85 -0.61 -5.71
CA ALA A 104 18.34 0.03 -6.93
C ALA A 104 18.32 1.56 -6.81
N ILE A 105 17.78 2.10 -5.71
CA ILE A 105 17.75 3.54 -5.42
C ILE A 105 19.15 4.10 -5.22
N LYS A 106 20.02 3.39 -4.51
CA LYS A 106 21.39 3.82 -4.23
C LYS A 106 22.24 3.93 -5.50
N PHE A 107 22.10 3.00 -6.43
CA PHE A 107 22.93 2.95 -7.65
C PHE A 107 22.32 3.65 -8.87
N THR A 108 21.09 4.15 -8.73
CA THR A 108 20.47 5.06 -9.70
C THR A 108 20.75 6.52 -9.30
N GLU A 109 21.38 7.29 -10.19
CA GLU A 109 21.61 8.73 -9.98
C GLU A 109 20.49 9.57 -10.61
N THR A 110 20.06 9.19 -11.81
CA THR A 110 18.96 9.83 -12.54
C THR A 110 18.11 8.75 -13.19
N GLY A 111 16.83 9.02 -13.40
CA GLY A 111 15.89 8.06 -13.97
C GLY A 111 14.92 7.49 -12.94
N SER A 112 14.68 6.18 -13.00
CA SER A 112 13.60 5.53 -12.25
C SER A 112 13.96 4.17 -11.70
N VAL A 113 13.30 3.83 -10.58
CA VAL A 113 13.23 2.48 -10.03
C VAL A 113 11.77 2.02 -10.06
N THR A 114 11.54 0.84 -10.63
CA THR A 114 10.21 0.23 -10.75
C THR A 114 10.16 -1.03 -9.91
N PHE A 115 9.17 -1.11 -9.02
CA PHE A 115 8.85 -2.30 -8.23
C PHE A 115 7.54 -2.91 -8.74
N GLN A 116 7.60 -4.16 -9.19
CA GLN A 116 6.44 -4.89 -9.71
C GLN A 116 6.21 -6.17 -8.92
N VAL A 117 4.97 -6.42 -8.53
CA VAL A 117 4.56 -7.65 -7.84
C VAL A 117 3.46 -8.32 -8.66
N SER A 118 3.69 -9.56 -9.08
CA SER A 118 2.80 -10.27 -10.01
C SER A 118 2.55 -11.71 -9.57
N LEU A 119 1.34 -12.21 -9.82
CA LEU A 119 1.01 -13.62 -9.61
C LEU A 119 1.43 -14.40 -10.86
N ILE A 120 2.37 -15.35 -10.71
CA ILE A 120 2.88 -16.12 -11.85
C ILE A 120 2.42 -17.58 -11.86
N GLY A 121 1.80 -18.04 -10.77
CA GLY A 121 1.25 -19.38 -10.69
C GLY A 121 0.44 -19.58 -9.42
N SER A 122 -0.53 -20.48 -9.49
CA SER A 122 -1.31 -20.94 -8.35
C SER A 122 -1.23 -22.46 -8.29
N SER A 123 -0.86 -23.00 -7.13
CA SER A 123 -0.91 -24.42 -6.85
C SER A 123 -2.13 -24.71 -5.99
N LEU A 124 -2.97 -25.63 -6.45
CA LEU A 124 -4.18 -26.08 -5.76
C LEU A 124 -3.96 -27.39 -4.99
N ASN A 125 -2.71 -27.88 -4.90
CA ASN A 125 -2.42 -29.16 -4.27
C ASN A 125 -2.14 -29.02 -2.76
N GLY A 126 -3.10 -29.46 -1.93
CA GLY A 126 -2.96 -29.57 -0.47
C GLY A 126 -3.15 -28.24 0.25
N ASP A 127 -2.08 -27.45 0.35
CA ASP A 127 -2.13 -26.07 0.84
C ASP A 127 -2.26 -25.14 -0.37
N ARG A 128 -3.29 -24.29 -0.40
CA ARG A 128 -3.42 -23.28 -1.45
C ARG A 128 -2.19 -22.38 -1.40
N SER A 129 -1.32 -22.48 -2.41
CA SER A 129 -0.12 -21.66 -2.52
C SER A 129 -0.15 -20.85 -3.82
N HIS A 130 0.44 -19.66 -3.75
CA HIS A 130 0.60 -18.77 -4.88
C HIS A 130 2.08 -18.50 -5.09
N THR A 131 2.54 -18.66 -6.32
CA THR A 131 3.88 -18.24 -6.72
C THR A 131 3.82 -16.77 -7.10
N ILE A 132 4.42 -15.93 -6.27
CA ILE A 132 4.42 -14.49 -6.42
C ILE A 132 5.81 -14.04 -6.85
N ARG A 133 5.87 -13.30 -7.96
CA ARG A 133 7.10 -12.68 -8.46
C ARG A 133 7.23 -11.27 -7.93
N PHE A 134 8.35 -11.00 -7.28
CA PHE A 134 8.78 -9.66 -6.89
C PHE A 134 9.90 -9.23 -7.83
N LYS A 135 9.62 -8.24 -8.68
CA LYS A 135 10.56 -7.72 -9.69
C LYS A 135 10.94 -6.28 -9.36
N ILE A 136 12.23 -6.00 -9.36
CA ILE A 136 12.82 -4.68 -9.16
C ILE A 136 13.63 -4.35 -10.41
N GLU A 137 13.36 -3.21 -11.02
CA GLU A 137 14.04 -2.73 -12.22
C GLU A 137 14.56 -1.31 -11.97
N ASP A 138 15.83 -1.08 -12.26
CA ASP A 138 16.48 0.23 -12.12
C ASP A 138 17.13 0.65 -13.42
N THR A 139 17.13 1.96 -13.68
CA THR A 139 17.84 2.58 -14.81
C THR A 139 19.22 3.10 -14.39
N GLY A 140 19.87 2.42 -13.44
CA GLY A 140 21.12 2.84 -12.85
C GLY A 140 22.34 2.53 -13.73
N VAL A 141 23.52 2.51 -13.10
CA VAL A 141 24.80 2.28 -13.80
C VAL A 141 24.94 0.87 -14.41
N GLY A 142 24.11 -0.09 -13.98
CA GLY A 142 24.24 -1.50 -14.35
C GLY A 142 25.57 -2.12 -13.93
N MET A 143 25.84 -3.33 -14.41
CA MET A 143 26.98 -4.16 -14.01
C MET A 143 27.60 -4.90 -15.20
N THR A 144 28.90 -5.20 -15.12
CA THR A 144 29.58 -6.09 -16.09
C THR A 144 29.34 -7.57 -15.77
N PRO A 145 29.54 -8.49 -16.74
CA PRO A 145 29.43 -9.93 -16.49
C PRO A 145 30.37 -10.45 -15.38
N GLU A 146 31.54 -9.84 -15.20
CA GLU A 146 32.46 -10.18 -14.10
C GLU A 146 31.93 -9.71 -12.75
N GLN A 147 31.27 -8.55 -12.70
CA GLN A 147 30.64 -8.01 -11.49
C GLN A 147 29.45 -8.88 -11.07
N LEU A 148 28.60 -9.28 -12.02
CA LEU A 148 27.44 -10.16 -11.76
C LEU A 148 27.82 -11.49 -11.08
N LYS A 149 29.02 -12.02 -11.35
CA LYS A 149 29.51 -13.25 -10.69
C LYS A 149 29.91 -13.04 -9.23
N LYS A 150 30.18 -11.79 -8.83
CA LYS A 150 30.73 -11.45 -7.50
C LYS A 150 29.73 -10.79 -6.56
N ILE A 151 28.66 -10.17 -7.07
CA ILE A 151 27.72 -9.37 -6.26
C ILE A 151 27.04 -10.13 -5.10
N PHE A 152 26.96 -11.45 -5.17
CA PHE A 152 26.37 -12.28 -4.13
C PHE A 152 27.39 -12.87 -3.14
N LEU A 153 28.69 -12.63 -3.35
CA LEU A 153 29.73 -13.07 -2.44
C LEU A 153 29.80 -12.11 -1.23
N PRO A 154 30.00 -12.64 -0.01
CA PRO A 154 30.14 -11.80 1.17
C PRO A 154 31.31 -10.83 1.06
N PHE A 155 31.11 -9.59 1.50
CA PHE A 155 32.13 -8.52 1.53
C PHE A 155 32.60 -8.02 0.16
N GLU A 156 32.04 -8.54 -0.94
CA GLU A 156 32.30 -8.00 -2.27
C GLU A 156 31.47 -6.73 -2.50
N GLN A 157 32.09 -5.72 -3.09
CA GLN A 157 31.44 -4.48 -3.49
C GLN A 157 31.82 -4.16 -4.93
N VAL A 158 30.81 -3.89 -5.76
CA VAL A 158 30.98 -3.55 -7.17
C VAL A 158 30.73 -2.06 -7.41
N GLY A 159 31.50 -1.45 -8.31
CA GLY A 159 31.43 -0.03 -8.65
C GLY A 159 32.66 0.79 -8.23
N ASP A 160 32.67 2.08 -8.54
CA ASP A 160 33.78 3.00 -8.28
C ASP A 160 34.15 3.09 -6.79
N THR A 161 35.45 3.15 -6.48
CA THR A 161 36.02 3.26 -5.12
C THR A 161 35.47 4.44 -4.30
N LYS A 162 34.97 5.49 -4.96
CA LYS A 162 34.30 6.63 -4.30
C LYS A 162 32.87 6.32 -3.82
N LYS A 163 32.20 5.32 -4.39
CA LYS A 163 30.83 4.87 -4.02
C LYS A 163 30.82 3.59 -3.16
N GLN A 164 31.99 2.97 -2.97
CA GLN A 164 32.20 1.80 -2.11
C GLN A 164 32.10 2.12 -0.60
N SER A 165 32.15 3.38 -0.18
CA SER A 165 32.18 3.75 1.24
C SER A 165 30.86 3.59 2.01
N GLU A 166 29.72 3.35 1.32
CA GLU A 166 28.40 3.28 1.96
C GLU A 166 27.81 1.86 1.97
N GLY A 167 28.42 0.91 2.69
CA GLY A 167 27.81 -0.41 2.87
C GLY A 167 28.77 -1.48 3.40
N THR A 168 28.19 -2.58 3.88
CA THR A 168 28.92 -3.69 4.49
C THR A 168 29.35 -4.75 3.47
N GLY A 169 28.79 -4.73 2.25
CA GLY A 169 28.95 -5.79 1.26
C GLY A 169 28.25 -7.11 1.63
N LEU A 170 27.44 -7.12 2.70
CA LEU A 170 26.78 -8.33 3.19
C LEU A 170 25.30 -8.44 2.79
N GLY A 171 24.65 -7.32 2.45
CA GLY A 171 23.20 -7.28 2.25
C GLY A 171 22.68 -8.26 1.18
N LEU A 172 23.33 -8.32 0.01
CA LEU A 172 22.94 -9.25 -1.07
C LEU A 172 23.21 -10.71 -0.72
N ALA A 173 24.34 -11.01 -0.07
CA ALA A 173 24.68 -12.36 0.38
C ALA A 173 23.68 -12.87 1.44
N ILE A 174 23.31 -12.02 2.40
CA ILE A 174 22.27 -12.32 3.40
C ILE A 174 20.91 -12.51 2.72
N SER A 175 20.55 -11.64 1.77
CA SER A 175 19.29 -11.73 1.03
C SER A 175 19.16 -13.04 0.27
N MET A 176 20.22 -13.45 -0.45
CA MET A 176 20.27 -14.74 -1.15
C MET A 176 20.03 -15.92 -0.19
N LYS A 177 20.66 -15.89 0.99
CA LYS A 177 20.46 -16.97 1.94
C LYS A 177 19.05 -17.02 2.52
N ILE A 178 18.48 -15.87 2.87
CA ILE A 178 17.10 -15.78 3.35
C ILE A 178 16.15 -16.36 2.31
N ILE A 179 16.29 -15.95 1.05
CA ILE A 179 15.45 -16.42 -0.05
C ILE A 179 15.64 -17.92 -0.32
N SER A 180 16.87 -18.42 -0.22
CA SER A 180 17.15 -19.86 -0.28
C SER A 180 16.47 -20.65 0.84
N LEU A 181 16.40 -20.10 2.07
CA LEU A 181 15.66 -20.72 3.18
C LEU A 181 14.13 -20.65 2.97
N MET A 182 13.65 -19.67 2.20
CA MET A 182 12.26 -19.58 1.77
C MET A 182 11.96 -20.44 0.53
N GLY A 183 12.93 -21.21 0.04
CA GLY A 183 12.75 -22.17 -1.07
C GLY A 183 12.86 -21.55 -2.47
N SER A 184 13.47 -20.37 -2.60
CA SER A 184 13.62 -19.67 -3.88
C SER A 184 15.05 -19.16 -4.10
N GLU A 185 15.27 -18.46 -5.20
CA GLU A 185 16.55 -17.85 -5.59
C GLU A 185 16.32 -16.43 -6.12
N ILE A 186 17.27 -15.52 -5.86
CA ILE A 186 17.27 -14.18 -6.46
C ILE A 186 17.97 -14.28 -7.81
N LYS A 187 17.25 -13.91 -8.87
CA LYS A 187 17.75 -13.82 -10.23
C LYS A 187 18.08 -12.36 -10.56
N VAL A 188 19.04 -12.19 -11.45
CA VAL A 188 19.53 -10.87 -11.85
C VAL A 188 19.92 -10.85 -13.32
N GLU A 189 19.56 -9.77 -13.99
CA GLU A 189 20.02 -9.37 -15.32
C GLU A 189 20.49 -7.92 -15.23
N SER A 190 21.61 -7.59 -15.86
CA SER A 190 22.10 -6.22 -15.87
C SER A 190 23.01 -5.98 -17.05
N THR A 191 22.89 -4.78 -17.63
CA THR A 191 23.76 -4.29 -18.69
C THR A 191 24.41 -2.99 -18.21
N LEU A 192 25.73 -2.91 -18.31
CA LEU A 192 26.48 -1.71 -17.95
C LEU A 192 25.96 -0.50 -18.74
N GLY A 193 25.51 0.53 -18.03
CA GLY A 193 24.97 1.77 -18.57
C GLY A 193 23.46 1.79 -18.84
N GLU A 194 22.78 0.65 -18.79
CA GLU A 194 21.32 0.57 -19.00
C GLU A 194 20.54 0.34 -17.70
N GLY A 195 21.17 -0.34 -16.72
CA GLY A 195 20.59 -0.59 -15.41
C GLY A 195 20.58 -2.06 -15.02
N SER A 196 19.73 -2.42 -14.06
CA SER A 196 19.63 -3.78 -13.55
C SER A 196 18.20 -4.19 -13.27
N GLN A 197 17.96 -5.50 -13.40
CA GLN A 197 16.70 -6.15 -13.11
C GLN A 197 16.96 -7.29 -12.13
N PHE A 198 16.40 -7.21 -10.93
CA PHE A 198 16.40 -8.26 -9.94
C PHE A 198 15.00 -8.83 -9.79
N TRP A 199 14.87 -10.14 -9.69
CA TRP A 199 13.58 -10.74 -9.35
C TRP A 199 13.73 -12.03 -8.55
N LEU A 200 12.67 -12.36 -7.82
CA LEU A 200 12.56 -13.59 -7.06
C LEU A 200 11.12 -14.11 -7.15
N ASP A 201 11.00 -15.42 -7.19
CA ASP A 201 9.73 -16.14 -7.38
C ASP A 201 9.45 -16.92 -6.10
N LEU A 202 8.60 -16.42 -5.21
CA LEU A 202 8.31 -17.07 -3.92
C LEU A 202 6.98 -17.81 -3.96
N GLU A 203 7.01 -19.08 -3.57
CA GLU A 203 5.80 -19.84 -3.28
C GLU A 203 5.35 -19.54 -1.84
N LEU A 204 4.19 -18.89 -1.72
CA LEU A 204 3.63 -18.45 -0.46
C LEU A 204 2.26 -19.09 -0.27
N ALA A 205 2.06 -19.73 0.90
CA ALA A 205 0.76 -20.25 1.27
C ALA A 205 -0.22 -19.10 1.52
N ILE A 206 -1.49 -19.29 1.17
CA ILE A 206 -2.54 -18.29 1.39
C ILE A 206 -3.12 -18.51 2.78
N ALA A 207 -3.04 -17.49 3.63
CA ALA A 207 -3.74 -17.52 4.91
C ALA A 207 -5.20 -17.15 4.66
N THR A 208 -6.09 -18.13 4.65
CA THR A 208 -7.54 -17.90 4.44
C THR A 208 -8.31 -17.81 5.77
N GLU A 209 -7.84 -18.46 6.83
CA GLU A 209 -8.70 -18.77 7.99
C GLU A 209 -8.79 -17.68 9.10
N SER A 210 -7.92 -16.68 9.14
CA SER A 210 -7.85 -15.73 10.28
C SER A 210 -8.53 -14.36 10.03
N LEU A 211 -8.92 -14.05 8.80
CA LEU A 211 -9.66 -12.81 8.47
C LEU A 211 -11.15 -13.06 8.14
N GLU A 212 -11.59 -14.31 8.01
CA GLU A 212 -12.95 -14.69 7.59
C GLU A 212 -13.99 -14.73 8.73
N GLN A 213 -13.61 -14.41 9.98
CA GLN A 213 -14.56 -14.37 11.11
C GLN A 213 -15.10 -12.97 11.48
N GLU A 214 -14.63 -11.90 10.83
CA GLU A 214 -15.37 -10.64 10.82
C GLU A 214 -16.21 -10.63 9.55
N THR A 215 -17.54 -10.59 9.69
CA THR A 215 -18.53 -10.51 8.59
C THR A 215 -17.97 -9.67 7.45
N VAL A 216 -17.58 -10.30 6.34
CA VAL A 216 -17.04 -9.59 5.18
C VAL A 216 -18.17 -8.75 4.63
N VAL A 217 -18.13 -7.45 4.93
CA VAL A 217 -18.89 -6.46 4.21
C VAL A 217 -18.32 -6.44 2.80
N ASP A 218 -19.10 -6.90 1.82
CA ASP A 218 -18.76 -6.73 0.41
C ASP A 218 -18.81 -5.24 0.07
N SER A 219 -17.64 -4.58 0.14
CA SER A 219 -17.52 -3.13 -0.07
C SER A 219 -17.87 -2.69 -1.48
N SER A 220 -17.89 -3.63 -2.44
CA SER A 220 -18.15 -3.35 -3.85
C SER A 220 -19.59 -2.93 -4.15
N ASN A 221 -20.52 -3.20 -3.23
CA ASN A 221 -21.96 -2.95 -3.41
C ASN A 221 -22.54 -1.95 -2.38
N ILE A 222 -21.73 -1.33 -1.53
CA ILE A 222 -22.21 -0.35 -0.56
C ILE A 222 -22.46 1.00 -1.25
N VAL A 223 -23.70 1.42 -1.26
CA VAL A 223 -24.14 2.70 -1.84
C VAL A 223 -24.60 3.70 -0.78
N GLY A 224 -24.61 3.33 0.49
CA GLY A 224 -24.93 4.24 1.58
C GLY A 224 -25.06 3.59 2.95
N ILE A 225 -25.43 4.39 3.95
CA ILE A 225 -25.75 3.94 5.31
C ILE A 225 -27.27 4.05 5.53
N LYS A 226 -27.84 3.06 6.20
CA LYS A 226 -29.23 3.12 6.67
C LYS A 226 -29.31 3.98 7.93
N GLY A 227 -30.23 4.95 7.93
CA GLY A 227 -30.50 5.78 9.11
C GLY A 227 -29.80 7.13 9.08
N LYS A 228 -29.43 7.65 10.25
CA LYS A 228 -28.85 8.99 10.38
C LYS A 228 -27.37 8.98 9.96
N PRO A 229 -26.93 9.91 9.10
CA PRO A 229 -25.53 9.99 8.67
C PRO A 229 -24.61 10.28 9.87
N PRO A 230 -23.61 9.42 10.15
CA PRO A 230 -22.66 9.67 11.22
C PRO A 230 -21.81 10.92 10.94
N THR A 231 -21.60 11.72 11.97
CA THR A 231 -20.73 12.90 11.89
C THR A 231 -19.29 12.48 12.11
N THR A 232 -18.44 12.67 11.11
CA THR A 232 -17.04 12.22 11.12
C THR A 232 -16.09 13.41 11.04
N LEU A 233 -15.06 13.42 11.88
CA LEU A 233 -13.96 14.37 11.80
C LEU A 233 -12.70 13.67 11.26
N ILE A 234 -12.13 14.22 10.19
CA ILE A 234 -10.90 13.71 9.58
C ILE A 234 -9.76 14.68 9.88
N VAL A 235 -8.72 14.18 10.54
CA VAL A 235 -7.57 14.96 11.00
C VAL A 235 -6.30 14.41 10.31
N ASP A 236 -5.83 15.13 9.30
CA ASP A 236 -4.62 14.76 8.54
C ASP A 236 -4.00 16.06 7.97
N ASP A 237 -2.69 16.21 8.15
CA ASP A 237 -1.94 17.41 7.73
C ASP A 237 -1.77 17.47 6.20
N HIS A 238 -1.83 16.33 5.52
CA HIS A 238 -1.81 16.26 4.07
C HIS A 238 -3.22 16.41 3.47
N LEU A 239 -3.42 17.49 2.71
CA LEU A 239 -4.68 17.80 2.04
C LEU A 239 -5.22 16.67 1.15
N ASN A 240 -4.33 15.94 0.46
CA ASN A 240 -4.71 14.86 -0.44
C ASN A 240 -5.30 13.66 0.32
N ASN A 241 -4.66 13.23 1.42
CA ASN A 241 -5.15 12.16 2.28
C ASN A 241 -6.52 12.50 2.86
N ARG A 242 -6.64 13.74 3.35
CA ARG A 242 -7.88 14.27 3.91
C ARG A 242 -9.00 14.27 2.89
N SER A 243 -8.74 14.77 1.69
CA SER A 243 -9.73 14.86 0.60
C SER A 243 -10.17 13.47 0.13
N LEU A 244 -9.25 12.51 0.06
CA LEU A 244 -9.57 11.11 -0.27
C LEU A 244 -10.58 10.53 0.72
N LEU A 245 -10.28 10.63 2.03
CA LEU A 245 -11.14 10.12 3.09
C LEU A 245 -12.51 10.82 3.13
N ILE A 246 -12.53 12.13 2.93
CA ILE A 246 -13.78 12.90 2.86
C ILE A 246 -14.63 12.40 1.69
N ASN A 247 -14.07 12.37 0.47
CA ASN A 247 -14.82 11.97 -0.72
C ASN A 247 -15.37 10.55 -0.59
N LEU A 248 -14.59 9.65 0.00
CA LEU A 248 -14.96 8.26 0.22
C LEU A 248 -16.10 8.10 1.22
N LEU A 249 -16.04 8.80 2.35
CA LEU A 249 -17.06 8.66 3.39
C LEU A 249 -18.33 9.45 3.04
N GLU A 250 -18.20 10.61 2.40
CA GLU A 250 -19.37 11.37 1.92
C GLU A 250 -20.13 10.62 0.83
N SER A 251 -19.45 9.88 -0.06
CA SER A 251 -20.13 9.10 -1.12
C SER A 251 -21.01 7.98 -0.57
N ILE A 252 -20.71 7.46 0.62
CA ILE A 252 -21.51 6.44 1.32
C ILE A 252 -22.38 7.04 2.44
N GLY A 253 -22.52 8.36 2.48
CA GLY A 253 -23.50 9.06 3.31
C GLY A 253 -23.03 9.51 4.70
N PHE A 254 -21.72 9.57 4.98
CA PHE A 254 -21.24 10.24 6.18
C PHE A 254 -21.27 11.76 6.03
N ARG A 255 -21.33 12.48 7.17
CA ARG A 255 -21.14 13.92 7.21
C ARG A 255 -19.73 14.24 7.71
N CYS A 256 -18.85 14.68 6.81
CA CYS A 256 -17.44 14.86 7.13
C CYS A 256 -17.08 16.32 7.51
N PHE A 257 -16.20 16.44 8.50
CA PHE A 257 -15.52 17.65 8.92
C PHE A 257 -14.02 17.42 8.84
N LYS A 258 -13.24 18.50 8.81
CA LYS A 258 -11.82 18.42 8.49
C LYS A 258 -10.96 19.30 9.38
N ALA A 259 -9.84 18.76 9.82
CA ALA A 259 -8.79 19.47 10.53
C ALA A 259 -7.41 19.11 9.95
N SER A 260 -6.43 20.00 10.14
CA SER A 260 -5.08 19.89 9.58
C SER A 260 -4.00 19.48 10.59
N ASN A 261 -4.35 19.37 11.87
CA ASN A 261 -3.46 18.97 12.95
C ASN A 261 -4.28 18.61 14.20
N GLY A 262 -3.64 17.97 15.20
CA GLY A 262 -4.32 17.50 16.40
C GLY A 262 -4.99 18.60 17.23
N LYS A 263 -4.46 19.83 17.22
CA LYS A 263 -5.01 20.95 18.00
C LYS A 263 -6.31 21.45 17.38
N GLU A 264 -6.32 21.67 16.08
CA GLU A 264 -7.53 22.00 15.33
C GLU A 264 -8.56 20.86 15.43
N GLY A 265 -8.09 19.61 15.35
CA GLY A 265 -8.93 18.41 15.51
C GLY A 265 -9.62 18.37 16.88
N TYR A 266 -8.88 18.59 17.97
CA TYR A 266 -9.45 18.66 19.31
C TYR A 266 -10.50 19.77 19.46
N GLN A 267 -10.20 20.98 18.96
CA GLN A 267 -11.13 22.11 19.01
C GLN A 267 -12.43 21.79 18.27
N GLN A 268 -12.32 21.35 17.01
CA GLN A 268 -13.50 20.96 16.23
C GLN A 268 -14.27 19.82 16.89
N ALA A 269 -13.59 18.80 17.41
CA ALA A 269 -14.25 17.69 18.09
C ALA A 269 -15.13 18.16 19.25
N THR A 270 -14.67 19.13 20.05
CA THR A 270 -15.47 19.68 21.16
C THR A 270 -16.71 20.47 20.71
N GLU A 271 -16.62 21.12 19.54
CA GLU A 271 -17.72 21.92 18.98
C GLU A 271 -18.78 21.03 18.29
N ILE A 272 -18.35 20.15 17.40
CA ILE A 272 -19.25 19.36 16.55
C ILE A 272 -19.70 18.05 17.21
N LYS A 273 -18.95 17.57 18.22
CA LYS A 273 -19.16 16.30 18.94
C LYS A 273 -19.37 15.13 17.96
N PRO A 274 -18.33 14.76 17.19
CA PRO A 274 -18.47 13.77 16.13
C PRO A 274 -18.73 12.38 16.71
N ASP A 275 -19.37 11.53 15.90
CA ASP A 275 -19.55 10.11 16.19
C ASP A 275 -18.23 9.34 15.93
N LEU A 276 -17.44 9.80 14.95
CA LEU A 276 -16.18 9.20 14.53
C LEU A 276 -15.07 10.25 14.35
N ILE A 277 -13.85 9.91 14.75
CA ILE A 277 -12.62 10.64 14.43
C ILE A 277 -11.68 9.68 13.70
N LEU A 278 -11.26 10.07 12.49
CA LEU A 278 -10.15 9.45 11.77
C LEU A 278 -8.93 10.38 11.85
N THR A 279 -7.83 9.92 12.43
CA THR A 279 -6.65 10.77 12.64
C THR A 279 -5.36 10.12 12.17
N ASP A 280 -4.48 10.88 11.53
CA ASP A 280 -3.06 10.50 11.42
C ASP A 280 -2.40 10.58 12.81
N ILE A 281 -1.29 9.87 12.97
CA ILE A 281 -0.39 9.96 14.13
C ILE A 281 0.53 11.15 13.97
N VAL A 282 1.27 11.23 12.84
CA VAL A 282 2.38 12.16 12.70
C VAL A 282 1.87 13.44 12.06
N MET A 283 1.67 14.47 12.86
CA MET A 283 1.19 15.78 12.42
C MET A 283 1.95 16.92 13.13
N PRO A 284 2.07 18.11 12.52
CA PRO A 284 2.67 19.28 13.16
C PRO A 284 1.78 19.82 14.30
N ILE A 285 2.38 20.64 15.18
CA ILE A 285 1.74 21.37 16.30
C ILE A 285 1.27 20.45 17.45
N MET A 286 0.41 19.49 17.16
CA MET A 286 -0.08 18.47 18.09
C MET A 286 -0.29 17.21 17.27
N ASP A 287 0.34 16.13 17.73
CA ASP A 287 0.26 14.83 17.07
C ASP A 287 -1.08 14.12 17.37
N GLY A 288 -1.36 13.04 16.63
CA GLY A 288 -2.59 12.27 16.79
C GLY A 288 -2.72 11.63 18.17
N LEU A 289 -1.63 11.11 18.74
CA LEU A 289 -1.67 10.43 20.04
C LEU A 289 -1.95 11.41 21.19
N GLU A 290 -1.33 12.59 21.15
CA GLU A 290 -1.60 13.69 22.06
C GLU A 290 -3.06 14.14 21.99
N MET A 291 -3.61 14.27 20.77
CA MET A 291 -5.02 14.60 20.56
C MET A 291 -5.94 13.54 21.15
N ILE A 292 -5.70 12.25 20.88
CA ILE A 292 -6.51 11.14 21.41
C ILE A 292 -6.50 11.16 22.94
N GLY A 293 -5.31 11.31 23.53
CA GLY A 293 -5.18 11.42 24.99
C GLY A 293 -5.94 12.62 25.57
N ALA A 294 -6.00 13.76 24.86
CA ALA A 294 -6.79 14.92 25.26
C ALA A 294 -8.30 14.64 25.15
N ILE A 295 -8.75 14.01 24.06
CA ILE A 295 -10.15 13.65 23.84
C ILE A 295 -10.65 12.67 24.90
N ARG A 296 -9.87 11.62 25.22
CA ARG A 296 -10.24 10.62 26.23
C ARG A 296 -10.30 11.16 27.66
N LYS A 297 -9.59 12.26 27.95
CA LYS A 297 -9.71 12.98 29.23
C LYS A 297 -10.90 13.94 29.28
N SER A 298 -11.51 14.25 28.13
CA SER A 298 -12.62 15.19 28.04
C SER A 298 -13.94 14.52 28.41
N GLN A 299 -14.63 15.07 29.41
CA GLN A 299 -15.99 14.64 29.78
C GLN A 299 -17.04 14.97 28.70
N GLN A 300 -16.70 15.80 27.71
CA GLN A 300 -17.62 16.22 26.66
C GLN A 300 -17.70 15.23 25.48
N LEU A 301 -16.73 14.30 25.37
CA LEU A 301 -16.58 13.36 24.26
C LEU A 301 -16.44 11.90 24.74
N PRO A 302 -17.32 11.40 25.63
CA PRO A 302 -17.12 10.10 26.27
C PRO A 302 -17.24 8.91 25.30
N ASN A 303 -18.02 9.05 24.23
CA ASN A 303 -18.42 7.95 23.34
C ASN A 303 -17.92 8.09 21.90
N VAL A 304 -17.04 9.05 21.62
CA VAL A 304 -16.53 9.24 20.25
C VAL A 304 -15.68 8.04 19.85
N VAL A 305 -15.95 7.46 18.69
CA VAL A 305 -15.10 6.41 18.12
C VAL A 305 -13.87 7.07 17.52
N ILE A 306 -12.69 6.59 17.84
CA ILE A 306 -11.42 7.12 17.36
C ILE A 306 -10.67 6.00 16.63
N MET A 307 -10.45 6.17 15.33
CA MET A 307 -9.59 5.28 14.55
C MET A 307 -8.35 6.03 14.07
N VAL A 308 -7.20 5.40 14.24
CA VAL A 308 -5.91 5.95 13.84
C VAL A 308 -5.56 5.45 12.45
N VAL A 309 -5.04 6.31 11.59
CA VAL A 309 -4.62 5.98 10.22
C VAL A 309 -3.10 6.14 10.12
N SER A 310 -2.35 5.04 10.11
CA SER A 310 -0.87 5.04 10.20
C SER A 310 -0.19 4.48 8.96
N THR A 311 0.92 5.08 8.51
CA THR A 311 1.83 4.52 7.49
C THR A 311 2.66 3.35 7.98
N SER A 312 2.79 3.20 9.30
CA SER A 312 3.58 2.18 9.96
C SER A 312 2.67 1.21 10.72
N ALA A 313 2.78 -0.07 10.41
CA ALA A 313 2.18 -1.16 11.17
C ALA A 313 3.17 -1.76 12.18
N PHE A 314 4.21 -1.01 12.61
CA PHE A 314 5.12 -1.50 13.64
C PHE A 314 4.37 -1.71 14.96
N GLU A 315 4.68 -2.80 15.69
CA GLU A 315 4.06 -3.16 16.98
C GLU A 315 4.04 -1.99 17.98
N THR A 316 5.07 -1.13 17.95
CA THR A 316 5.17 0.05 18.81
C THR A 316 4.08 1.09 18.56
N ASP A 317 3.67 1.29 17.31
CA ASP A 317 2.65 2.28 16.97
C ASP A 317 1.25 1.77 17.33
N ILE A 318 1.04 0.44 17.23
CA ILE A 318 -0.16 -0.24 17.71
C ILE A 318 -0.29 -0.07 19.23
N GLU A 319 0.76 -0.43 19.98
CA GLU A 319 0.77 -0.32 21.44
C GLU A 319 0.54 1.11 21.92
N ASN A 320 1.19 2.10 21.28
CA ASN A 320 1.05 3.50 21.66
C ASN A 320 -0.35 4.04 21.36
N SER A 321 -0.95 3.64 20.24
CA SER A 321 -2.32 4.03 19.87
C SER A 321 -3.36 3.45 20.83
N ILE A 322 -3.22 2.18 21.22
CA ILE A 322 -4.10 1.55 22.20
C ILE A 322 -3.95 2.21 23.58
N LYS A 323 -2.71 2.48 24.02
CA LYS A 323 -2.43 3.17 25.29
C LYS A 323 -3.00 4.60 25.31
N ALA A 324 -3.00 5.30 24.17
CA ALA A 324 -3.61 6.62 24.05
C ALA A 324 -5.15 6.56 24.11
N GLY A 325 -5.75 5.42 23.78
CA GLY A 325 -7.19 5.16 23.83
C GLY A 325 -7.88 5.15 22.47
N ALA A 326 -7.17 4.82 21.39
CA ALA A 326 -7.77 4.56 20.08
C ALA A 326 -8.63 3.28 20.11
N ASP A 327 -9.73 3.27 19.38
CA ASP A 327 -10.63 2.11 19.25
C ASP A 327 -10.17 1.16 18.13
N ALA A 328 -9.62 1.71 17.04
CA ALA A 328 -9.08 0.92 15.94
C ALA A 328 -7.84 1.57 15.32
N LEU A 329 -7.06 0.75 14.61
CA LEU A 329 -5.95 1.19 13.79
C LEU A 329 -6.20 0.73 12.34
N LEU A 330 -6.01 1.65 11.41
CA LEU A 330 -6.08 1.48 9.97
C LEU A 330 -4.67 1.69 9.40
N SER A 331 -4.15 0.70 8.66
CA SER A 331 -2.89 0.89 7.93
C SER A 331 -3.12 1.73 6.67
N LYS A 332 -2.19 2.64 6.36
CA LYS A 332 -2.10 3.27 5.04
C LYS A 332 -1.34 2.33 4.09
N PRO A 333 -1.78 2.20 2.83
CA PRO A 333 -3.04 2.70 2.28
C PRO A 333 -4.23 1.96 2.86
N ILE A 334 -5.34 2.68 2.97
CA ILE A 334 -6.55 2.25 3.65
C ILE A 334 -7.18 1.09 2.87
N ASN A 335 -7.31 -0.07 3.53
CA ASN A 335 -8.12 -1.19 3.02
C ASN A 335 -9.60 -0.84 3.27
N MET A 336 -10.39 -0.84 2.20
CA MET A 336 -11.80 -0.44 2.19
C MET A 336 -12.70 -1.41 2.95
N ASP A 337 -12.55 -2.72 2.72
CA ASP A 337 -13.32 -3.75 3.42
C ASP A 337 -13.06 -3.68 4.92
N TYR A 338 -11.78 -3.55 5.29
CA TYR A 338 -11.39 -3.43 6.69
C TYR A 338 -11.92 -2.14 7.32
N LEU A 339 -11.82 -1.00 6.64
CA LEU A 339 -12.41 0.26 7.10
C LEU A 339 -13.91 0.08 7.35
N PHE A 340 -14.66 -0.48 6.39
CA PHE A 340 -16.10 -0.65 6.50
C PHE A 340 -16.50 -1.62 7.61
N ASN A 341 -15.75 -2.71 7.79
CA ASN A 341 -15.93 -3.62 8.93
C ASN A 341 -15.73 -2.90 10.27
N GLN A 342 -14.67 -2.09 10.40
CA GLN A 342 -14.43 -1.31 11.62
C GLN A 342 -15.54 -0.27 11.84
N LEU A 343 -15.99 0.42 10.80
CA LEU A 343 -17.09 1.39 10.88
C LEU A 343 -18.38 0.71 11.36
N GLN A 344 -18.74 -0.43 10.77
CA GLN A 344 -19.91 -1.21 11.20
C GLN A 344 -19.80 -1.67 12.65
N LYS A 345 -18.65 -2.23 13.03
CA LYS A 345 -18.38 -2.74 14.37
C LYS A 345 -18.51 -1.66 15.45
N TYR A 346 -17.87 -0.50 15.24
CA TYR A 346 -17.78 0.54 16.26
C TYR A 346 -18.93 1.54 16.23
N LEU A 347 -19.43 1.92 15.05
CA LEU A 347 -20.56 2.84 14.93
C LEU A 347 -21.91 2.13 14.97
N LYS A 348 -21.94 0.79 14.89
CA LYS A 348 -23.17 -0.03 14.87
C LYS A 348 -24.13 0.42 13.76
N ILE A 349 -23.57 0.68 12.59
CA ILE A 349 -24.30 1.13 11.40
C ILE A 349 -24.69 -0.06 10.52
N ASP A 350 -25.81 0.07 9.82
CA ASP A 350 -26.24 -0.89 8.81
C ASP A 350 -26.01 -0.31 7.41
N TRP A 351 -25.40 -1.08 6.52
CA TRP A 351 -25.15 -0.65 5.15
C TRP A 351 -26.41 -0.77 4.28
N PHE A 352 -26.55 0.16 3.33
CA PHE A 352 -27.44 0.04 2.19
C PHE A 352 -26.63 -0.52 1.03
N TYR A 353 -26.98 -1.73 0.61
CA TYR A 353 -26.37 -2.40 -0.52
C TYR A 353 -27.23 -2.15 -1.76
N GLU A 354 -26.58 -2.01 -2.91
CA GLU A 354 -27.28 -2.03 -4.18
C GLU A 354 -28.01 -3.38 -4.30
N ALA A 355 -29.31 -3.35 -4.61
CA ALA A 355 -30.07 -4.57 -4.77
C ALA A 355 -29.50 -5.34 -5.95
N ASN A 356 -28.80 -6.44 -5.69
CA ASN A 356 -28.45 -7.42 -6.71
C ASN A 356 -29.75 -7.87 -7.40
N ASN A 357 -30.01 -7.34 -8.59
CA ASN A 357 -30.98 -7.91 -9.54
C ASN A 357 -30.41 -9.17 -10.22
N HIS A 358 -29.39 -9.78 -9.63
CA HIS A 358 -28.80 -11.04 -10.04
C HIS A 358 -28.94 -12.03 -8.89
N LEU A 359 -29.99 -12.85 -8.97
CA LEU A 359 -30.11 -14.26 -8.55
C LEU A 359 -31.60 -14.61 -8.33
N GLU A 360 -32.43 -14.38 -9.34
CA GLU A 360 -33.57 -15.27 -9.56
C GLU A 360 -33.23 -16.17 -10.74
N SER A 361 -32.85 -17.41 -10.39
CA SER A 361 -33.03 -18.65 -11.15
C SER A 361 -33.73 -18.48 -12.52
N ILE A 362 -32.93 -18.38 -13.58
CA ILE A 362 -33.35 -18.83 -14.90
C ILE A 362 -32.46 -20.02 -15.25
N ASN A 363 -33.10 -21.18 -15.29
CA ASN A 363 -32.56 -22.45 -15.75
C ASN A 363 -31.74 -22.26 -17.03
N THR A 364 -30.45 -22.54 -16.95
CA THR A 364 -29.59 -22.75 -18.11
C THR A 364 -29.89 -24.12 -18.73
N GLU A 365 -30.88 -24.16 -19.61
CA GLU A 365 -30.87 -25.11 -20.72
C GLU A 365 -30.55 -24.33 -22.01
N ASN A 366 -29.40 -24.70 -22.59
CA ASN A 366 -29.01 -24.57 -24.00
C ASN A 366 -29.20 -23.21 -24.70
N LEU A 367 -28.11 -22.51 -25.02
CA LEU A 367 -27.90 -21.94 -26.37
C LEU A 367 -26.40 -21.57 -26.59
N PRO A 368 -25.87 -21.70 -27.84
CA PRO A 368 -24.44 -21.76 -28.12
C PRO A 368 -23.78 -20.38 -28.29
N LEU A 369 -22.45 -20.36 -28.15
CA LEU A 369 -21.55 -19.24 -28.42
C LEU A 369 -21.77 -18.63 -29.83
N GLU A 370 -22.00 -17.32 -29.91
CA GLU A 370 -21.79 -16.51 -31.11
C GLU A 370 -20.99 -15.24 -30.76
N THR A 371 -20.10 -14.86 -31.68
CA THR A 371 -19.12 -13.76 -31.62
C THR A 371 -19.79 -12.40 -31.79
N ASP A 372 -19.65 -11.48 -30.83
CA ASP A 372 -20.21 -10.11 -30.95
C ASP A 372 -19.17 -9.12 -31.53
N GLU A 373 -19.39 -8.66 -32.77
CA GLU A 373 -18.77 -7.45 -33.32
C GLU A 373 -19.26 -6.21 -32.55
N ILE A 374 -18.32 -5.40 -32.05
CA ILE A 374 -18.63 -4.16 -31.32
C ILE A 374 -19.12 -3.08 -32.31
N LEU A 375 -20.42 -2.82 -32.33
CA LEU A 375 -21.03 -1.76 -33.14
C LEU A 375 -20.88 -0.39 -32.45
N PRO A 376 -20.26 0.63 -33.10
CA PRO A 376 -20.08 1.94 -32.49
C PRO A 376 -21.41 2.72 -32.40
N PRO A 377 -21.65 3.48 -31.30
CA PRO A 377 -22.84 4.30 -31.16
C PRO A 377 -22.85 5.55 -32.06
N PRO A 378 -23.99 6.28 -32.16
CA PRO A 378 -24.08 7.50 -32.96
C PRO A 378 -23.01 8.53 -32.58
N ALA A 379 -22.51 9.27 -33.57
CA ALA A 379 -21.39 10.21 -33.42
C ALA A 379 -21.60 11.26 -32.31
N GLU A 380 -22.82 11.73 -32.11
CA GLU A 380 -23.17 12.67 -31.02
C GLU A 380 -22.87 12.10 -29.62
N VAL A 381 -23.07 10.78 -29.42
CA VAL A 381 -22.80 10.13 -28.13
C VAL A 381 -21.32 9.87 -27.96
N ILE A 382 -20.61 9.51 -29.03
CA ILE A 382 -19.14 9.34 -29.02
C ILE A 382 -18.47 10.67 -28.67
N GLU A 383 -18.88 11.78 -29.26
CA GLU A 383 -18.31 13.11 -29.00
C GLU A 383 -18.55 13.54 -27.54
N LYS A 384 -19.74 13.26 -26.99
CA LYS A 384 -20.07 13.50 -25.58
C LYS A 384 -19.21 12.64 -24.65
N LEU A 385 -19.05 11.35 -24.93
CA LEU A 385 -18.20 10.43 -24.14
C LEU A 385 -16.73 10.85 -24.19
N PHE A 386 -16.24 11.28 -25.35
CA PHE A 386 -14.87 11.76 -25.54
C PHE A 386 -14.59 13.06 -24.79
N GLU A 387 -15.53 14.02 -24.77
CA GLU A 387 -15.41 15.23 -23.97
C GLU A 387 -15.43 14.94 -22.46
N LEU A 388 -16.25 14.00 -22.01
CA LEU A 388 -16.28 13.55 -20.62
C LEU A 388 -14.97 12.86 -20.21
N ALA A 389 -14.41 12.03 -21.08
CA ALA A 389 -13.11 11.40 -20.91
C ALA A 389 -11.97 12.42 -20.86
N LYS A 390 -11.99 13.43 -21.73
CA LYS A 390 -11.01 14.53 -21.71
C LYS A 390 -10.99 15.30 -20.40
N ARG A 391 -12.16 15.46 -19.76
CA ARG A 391 -12.34 16.17 -18.49
C ARG A 391 -12.19 15.26 -17.26
N GLY A 392 -11.92 13.96 -17.46
CA GLY A 392 -11.79 12.99 -16.37
C GLY A 392 -13.09 12.74 -15.61
N ASN A 393 -14.25 13.02 -16.21
CA ASN A 393 -15.56 12.89 -15.56
C ASN A 393 -16.10 11.47 -15.75
N ILE A 394 -15.56 10.52 -14.98
CA ILE A 394 -15.89 9.09 -15.03
C ILE A 394 -17.37 8.84 -14.74
N HIS A 395 -17.93 9.54 -13.75
CA HIS A 395 -19.36 9.42 -13.42
C HIS A 395 -20.27 9.86 -14.58
N GLY A 396 -19.88 10.89 -15.33
CA GLY A 396 -20.60 11.31 -16.53
C GLY A 396 -20.54 10.28 -17.66
N ILE A 397 -19.41 9.56 -17.78
CA ILE A 397 -19.23 8.48 -18.75
C ILE A 397 -20.16 7.31 -18.41
N GLU A 398 -20.13 6.82 -17.16
CA GLU A 398 -20.99 5.72 -16.70
C GLU A 398 -22.48 6.02 -16.91
N LYS A 399 -22.91 7.25 -16.59
CA LYS A 399 -24.28 7.69 -16.83
C LYS A 399 -24.65 7.67 -18.31
N THR A 400 -23.77 8.18 -19.18
CA THR A 400 -24.03 8.24 -20.63
C THR A 400 -24.03 6.84 -21.26
N VAL A 401 -23.21 5.92 -20.74
CA VAL A 401 -23.16 4.52 -21.16
C VAL A 401 -24.42 3.75 -20.74
N LEU A 402 -24.91 3.98 -19.51
CA LEU A 402 -26.19 3.44 -19.03
C LEU A 402 -27.38 3.93 -19.88
N GLU A 403 -27.41 5.22 -20.23
CA GLU A 403 -28.42 5.80 -21.12
C GLU A 403 -28.36 5.17 -22.53
N LEU A 404 -27.17 4.86 -23.04
CA LEU A 404 -26.96 4.22 -24.34
C LEU A 404 -27.50 2.77 -24.36
N GLU A 405 -27.21 2.02 -23.31
CA GLU A 405 -27.62 0.61 -23.15
C GLU A 405 -29.15 0.48 -22.98
N GLN A 406 -29.78 1.41 -22.27
CA GLN A 406 -31.25 1.46 -22.13
C GLN A 406 -31.95 1.82 -23.44
N ARG A 407 -31.29 2.55 -24.34
CA ARG A 407 -31.88 3.04 -25.59
C ARG A 407 -31.87 1.99 -26.69
N ASP A 408 -30.81 1.18 -26.79
CA ASP A 408 -30.73 0.10 -27.76
C ASP A 408 -29.73 -0.99 -27.31
N LYS A 409 -30.24 -2.22 -27.13
CA LYS A 409 -29.47 -3.36 -26.61
C LYS A 409 -28.28 -3.75 -27.48
N LYS A 410 -28.28 -3.35 -28.77
CA LYS A 410 -27.17 -3.65 -29.69
C LYS A 410 -25.85 -2.97 -29.34
N PHE A 411 -25.87 -1.94 -28.47
CA PHE A 411 -24.66 -1.27 -28.00
C PHE A 411 -24.11 -1.84 -26.69
N GLY A 412 -24.69 -2.92 -26.16
CA GLY A 412 -24.26 -3.60 -24.94
C GLY A 412 -22.77 -3.97 -24.92
N PRO A 413 -22.20 -4.55 -25.99
CA PRO A 413 -20.77 -4.87 -26.04
C PRO A 413 -19.87 -3.64 -25.88
N PHE A 414 -20.19 -2.55 -26.60
CA PHE A 414 -19.47 -1.28 -26.50
C PHE A 414 -19.59 -0.65 -25.10
N ALA A 415 -20.80 -0.69 -24.53
CA ALA A 415 -21.08 -0.18 -23.18
C ALA A 415 -20.29 -0.94 -22.11
N ASN A 416 -20.16 -2.26 -22.23
CA ASN A 416 -19.41 -3.09 -21.30
C ASN A 416 -17.91 -2.85 -21.38
N GLU A 417 -17.34 -2.71 -22.57
CA GLU A 417 -15.92 -2.41 -22.75
C GLU A 417 -15.57 -1.03 -22.18
N LEU A 418 -16.39 -0.01 -22.46
CA LEU A 418 -16.15 1.35 -21.96
C LEU A 418 -16.33 1.45 -20.44
N ARG A 419 -17.22 0.63 -19.86
CA ARG A 419 -17.38 0.48 -18.40
C ARG A 419 -16.16 -0.19 -17.78
N GLN A 420 -15.66 -1.28 -18.35
CA GLN A 420 -14.43 -1.94 -17.88
C GLN A 420 -13.22 -0.99 -17.91
N LEU A 421 -13.12 -0.15 -18.94
CA LEU A 421 -12.06 0.88 -19.05
C LEU A 421 -12.23 2.02 -18.03
N ALA A 422 -13.48 2.43 -17.76
CA ALA A 422 -13.81 3.44 -16.75
C ALA A 422 -13.53 2.95 -15.33
N THR A 423 -13.93 1.72 -14.98
CA THR A 423 -13.70 1.10 -13.66
C THR A 423 -12.22 0.84 -13.38
N SER A 424 -11.42 0.59 -14.42
CA SER A 424 -9.97 0.41 -14.31
C SER A 424 -9.16 1.73 -14.38
N PHE A 425 -9.82 2.89 -14.39
CA PHE A 425 -9.20 4.23 -14.45
C PHE A 425 -8.19 4.42 -15.60
N GLN A 426 -8.34 3.69 -16.71
CA GLN A 426 -7.44 3.77 -17.87
C GLN A 426 -7.77 4.93 -18.80
N VAL A 427 -7.69 6.17 -18.30
CA VAL A 427 -8.07 7.41 -19.02
C VAL A 427 -7.35 7.59 -20.38
N LYS A 428 -6.20 6.93 -20.59
CA LYS A 428 -5.46 6.93 -21.87
C LYS A 428 -5.99 5.97 -22.93
N GLN A 429 -6.73 4.92 -22.56
CA GLN A 429 -7.38 4.01 -23.51
C GLN A 429 -8.82 4.45 -23.83
N ILE A 430 -9.42 5.26 -22.94
CA ILE A 430 -10.73 5.88 -23.16
C ILE A 430 -10.63 7.07 -24.15
N ARG A 431 -9.48 7.76 -24.19
CA ARG A 431 -9.16 8.80 -25.19
C ARG A 431 -8.63 8.16 -26.47
#